data_AF-A0A6C0D2P0-F1
#
_entry.id   AF-A0A6C0D2P0-F1
#
_cell.length_a   1.000
_cell.length_b   1.000
_cell.length_c   1.000
_cell.angle_alpha   90.00
_cell.angle_beta   90.00
_cell.angle_gamma   90.00
#
_symmetry.space_group_name_H-M   'P 1'
#
loop_
_entity.id
_entity.type
_entity.pdbx_description
1 polymer ?
#
loop_
_entity_poly.entity_id
_entity_poly.type
_entity_poly.pdbx_seq_one_letter_code
_entity_poly.pdbx_strand_id
1 'polypeptide(L)'
;MKADDGMYHIHGHKYPMLIGSRAQIWHGTAYKTKGGLTKADLLMNKRGHVVSKKLYNRAKREKRLEKAGYFTQKGKFGWVKREGTKRKGRKGKGTRRRKM
;
A
#
# COMPACT_ATOMS: atom_id res chain seq x y z
N MET A 1 -4.62 0.20 29.08
CA MET A 1 -3.89 -0.69 30.00
C MET A 1 -4.34 -2.12 29.76
N LYS A 2 -3.61 -3.12 30.27
CA LYS A 2 -4.13 -4.48 30.38
C LYS A 2 -5.22 -4.50 31.46
N ALA A 3 -6.24 -5.32 31.30
CA ALA A 3 -7.21 -5.58 32.36
C ALA A 3 -6.64 -6.60 33.36
N ASP A 4 -7.38 -6.89 34.42
CA ASP A 4 -6.95 -7.81 35.50
C ASP A 4 -6.71 -9.25 35.01
N ASP A 5 -7.28 -9.62 33.86
CA ASP A 5 -7.05 -10.89 33.17
C ASP A 5 -5.74 -10.94 32.36
N GLY A 6 -4.96 -9.85 32.36
CA GLY A 6 -3.72 -9.72 31.62
C GLY A 6 -3.89 -9.47 30.11
N MET A 7 -5.13 -9.32 29.62
CA MET A 7 -5.45 -9.12 28.21
C MET A 7 -5.78 -7.66 27.90
N TYR A 8 -5.72 -7.30 26.62
CA TYR A 8 -6.17 -6.01 26.11
C TYR A 8 -7.60 -6.12 25.59
N HIS A 9 -8.52 -5.38 26.21
CA HIS A 9 -9.91 -5.27 25.77
C HIS A 9 -10.10 -4.05 24.89
N ILE A 10 -10.42 -4.27 23.61
CA ILE A 10 -10.54 -3.20 22.62
C ILE A 10 -11.74 -3.49 21.75
N HIS A 11 -12.71 -2.57 21.74
CA HIS A 11 -13.96 -2.68 20.97
C HIS A 11 -14.70 -4.02 21.17
N GLY A 12 -14.73 -4.54 22.40
CA GLY A 12 -15.40 -5.81 22.72
C GLY A 12 -14.60 -7.08 22.37
N HIS A 13 -13.38 -6.94 21.85
CA HIS A 13 -12.47 -8.06 21.59
C HIS A 13 -11.30 -8.07 22.58
N LYS A 14 -10.86 -9.28 22.95
CA LYS A 14 -9.68 -9.49 23.80
C LYS A 14 -8.46 -9.87 22.97
N TYR A 15 -7.33 -9.27 23.28
CA TYR A 15 -6.05 -9.53 22.62
C TYR A 15 -4.96 -9.79 23.66
N PRO A 16 -4.16 -10.87 23.51
CA PRO A 16 -2.97 -11.08 24.35
C PRO A 16 -1.93 -9.97 24.23
N MET A 17 -1.82 -9.37 23.05
CA MET A 17 -0.87 -8.29 22.78
C MET A 17 -1.53 -7.11 22.07
N LEU A 18 -1.12 -5.90 22.45
CA LEU A 18 -1.60 -4.68 21.78
C LEU A 18 -0.91 -4.49 20.42
N ILE A 19 0.42 -4.68 20.39
CA ILE A 19 1.26 -4.45 19.22
C ILE A 19 1.83 -5.78 18.74
N GLY A 20 1.65 -6.08 17.46
CA GLY A 20 2.20 -7.29 16.84
C GLY A 20 2.53 -7.13 15.36
N SER A 21 2.91 -8.24 14.73
CA SER A 21 3.13 -8.34 13.30
C SER A 21 1.80 -8.30 12.53
N ARG A 22 1.87 -8.02 11.22
CA ARG A 22 0.65 -8.04 10.37
C ARG A 22 -0.04 -9.41 10.37
N ALA A 23 0.74 -10.49 10.41
CA ALA A 23 0.21 -11.85 10.49
C ALA A 23 -0.51 -12.09 11.82
N GLN A 24 0.10 -11.70 12.95
CA GLN A 24 -0.50 -11.80 14.28
C GLN A 24 -1.85 -11.06 14.38
N ILE A 25 -1.96 -9.88 13.76
CA ILE A 25 -3.22 -9.14 13.70
C ILE A 25 -4.27 -9.87 12.87
N TRP A 26 -3.86 -10.44 11.73
CA TRP A 26 -4.76 -11.20 10.87
C TRP A 26 -5.34 -12.43 11.59
N HIS A 27 -4.51 -13.13 12.36
CA HIS A 27 -4.89 -14.28 13.18
C HIS A 27 -5.58 -13.90 14.51
N GLY A 28 -5.66 -12.61 14.86
CA GLY A 28 -6.37 -12.15 16.05
C GLY A 28 -5.58 -12.22 17.35
N THR A 29 -4.27 -12.46 17.31
CA THR A 29 -3.44 -12.43 18.53
C THR A 29 -3.06 -11.01 18.94
N ALA A 30 -3.02 -10.08 17.97
CA ALA A 30 -2.66 -8.68 18.20
C ALA A 30 -3.73 -7.71 17.67
N TYR A 31 -3.86 -6.54 18.30
CA TYR A 31 -4.80 -5.52 17.82
C TYR A 31 -4.25 -4.68 16.67
N LYS A 32 -3.04 -4.13 16.82
CA LYS A 32 -2.45 -3.19 15.87
C LYS A 32 -0.96 -3.45 15.63
N THR A 33 -0.43 -2.91 14.53
CA THR A 33 1.02 -2.86 14.31
C THR A 33 1.66 -1.70 15.06
N LYS A 34 3.00 -1.67 15.15
CA LYS A 34 3.74 -0.50 15.69
C LYS A 34 3.39 0.81 14.95
N GLY A 35 3.05 0.72 13.67
CA GLY A 35 2.60 1.86 12.85
C GLY A 35 1.09 2.10 12.84
N GLY A 36 0.32 1.49 13.76
CA GLY A 36 -1.11 1.75 13.93
C GLY A 36 -2.05 1.04 12.97
N LEU A 37 -1.55 0.21 12.04
CA LEU A 37 -2.42 -0.58 11.16
C LEU A 37 -3.20 -1.63 11.94
N THR A 38 -4.51 -1.70 11.71
CA THR A 38 -5.43 -2.69 12.28
C THR A 38 -5.80 -3.75 11.23
N LYS A 39 -6.58 -4.78 11.62
CA LYS A 39 -7.02 -5.83 10.70
C LYS A 39 -7.76 -5.30 9.47
N ALA A 40 -8.54 -4.22 9.61
CA ALA A 40 -9.28 -3.59 8.51
C ALA A 40 -8.36 -2.93 7.45
N ASP A 41 -7.17 -2.50 7.86
CA ASP A 41 -6.16 -1.88 7.00
C ASP A 41 -5.28 -2.92 6.26
N LEU A 42 -5.48 -4.19 6.56
CA LEU A 42 -4.70 -5.31 6.03
C LEU A 42 -5.54 -6.12 5.04
N LEU A 43 -4.84 -6.81 4.13
CA LEU A 43 -5.43 -7.80 3.25
C LEU A 43 -4.44 -8.91 2.97
N MET A 44 -4.95 -10.12 2.73
CA MET A 44 -4.14 -11.23 2.26
C MET A 44 -4.01 -11.17 0.74
N ASN A 45 -2.79 -11.14 0.23
CA ASN A 45 -2.53 -11.19 -1.19
C ASN A 45 -2.69 -12.63 -1.73
N LYS A 46 -2.66 -12.80 -3.05
CA LYS A 46 -2.76 -14.12 -3.69
C LYS A 46 -1.62 -15.09 -3.33
N ARG A 47 -0.54 -14.60 -2.73
CA ARG A 47 0.63 -15.38 -2.28
C ARG A 47 0.56 -15.71 -0.79
N GLY A 48 -0.55 -15.43 -0.11
CA GLY A 48 -0.73 -15.70 1.32
C GLY A 48 -0.09 -14.67 2.26
N HIS A 49 0.50 -13.57 1.74
CA HIS A 49 1.09 -12.54 2.61
C HIS A 49 0.07 -11.50 3.02
N VAL A 50 0.08 -11.14 4.31
CA VAL A 50 -0.72 -10.04 4.86
C VAL A 50 -0.02 -8.70 4.60
N VAL A 51 -0.59 -7.90 3.71
CA VAL A 51 -0.03 -6.61 3.27
C VAL A 51 -0.97 -5.45 3.61
N SER A 52 -0.46 -4.23 3.60
CA SER A 52 -1.31 -3.03 3.77
C SER A 52 -2.21 -2.84 2.54
N LYS A 53 -3.52 -2.73 2.79
CA LYS A 53 -4.56 -2.49 1.77
C LYS A 53 -4.31 -1.20 0.99
N LYS A 54 -3.91 -0.14 1.68
CA LYS A 54 -3.57 1.16 1.07
C LYS A 54 -2.44 1.03 0.05
N LEU A 55 -1.35 0.35 0.42
CA LEU A 55 -0.19 0.17 -0.47
C LEU A 55 -0.50 -0.75 -1.64
N TYR A 56 -1.24 -1.84 -1.40
CA TYR A 56 -1.67 -2.76 -2.45
C TYR A 56 -2.50 -2.05 -3.52
N ASN A 57 -3.50 -1.26 -3.10
CA ASN A 57 -4.36 -0.51 -4.01
C ASN A 57 -3.58 0.60 -4.75
N ARG A 58 -2.68 1.30 -4.04
CA ARG A 58 -1.81 2.32 -4.64
C ARG A 58 -0.93 1.72 -5.74
N ALA A 59 -0.31 0.58 -5.50
CA ALA A 59 0.56 -0.09 -6.47
C ALA A 59 -0.20 -0.45 -7.76
N LYS A 60 -1.42 -1.00 -7.63
CA LYS A 60 -2.29 -1.31 -8.78
C LYS A 60 -2.67 -0.09 -9.61
N ARG A 61 -2.94 1.04 -8.96
CA ARG A 61 -3.33 2.29 -9.63
C ARG A 61 -2.14 2.99 -10.29
N GLU A 62 -1.00 3.03 -9.61
CA GLU A 62 0.12 3.86 -10.05
C GLU A 62 0.93 3.23 -11.17
N LYS A 63 1.07 1.89 -11.20
CA LYS A 63 1.81 1.14 -12.24
C LYS A 63 3.15 1.81 -12.60
N ARG A 64 3.94 2.16 -11.58
CA ARG A 64 5.12 3.05 -11.73
C ARG A 64 6.14 2.53 -12.75
N LEU A 65 6.37 1.22 -12.77
CA LEU A 65 7.33 0.59 -13.68
C LEU A 65 6.86 0.73 -15.14
N GLU A 66 5.61 0.37 -15.43
CA GLU A 66 5.00 0.54 -16.75
C GLU A 66 5.05 2.01 -17.20
N LYS A 67 4.69 2.95 -16.31
CA LYS A 67 4.76 4.39 -16.60
C LYS A 67 6.18 4.92 -16.81
N ALA A 68 7.17 4.28 -16.20
CA ALA A 68 8.58 4.57 -16.42
C ALA A 68 9.15 3.88 -17.67
N GLY A 69 8.32 3.10 -18.39
CA GLY A 69 8.68 2.42 -19.64
C GLY A 69 9.24 1.02 -19.44
N TYR A 70 9.24 0.47 -18.22
CA TYR A 70 9.74 -0.88 -17.93
C TYR A 70 8.62 -1.92 -18.05
N PHE A 71 8.84 -2.92 -18.91
CA PHE A 71 7.93 -4.03 -19.17
C PHE A 71 8.65 -5.37 -19.08
N THR A 72 7.87 -6.45 -19.08
CA THR A 72 8.37 -7.82 -19.16
C THR A 72 7.87 -8.47 -20.46
N GLN A 73 8.67 -9.36 -21.05
CA GLN A 73 8.31 -10.10 -22.26
C GLN A 73 8.50 -11.60 -21.99
N LYS A 74 7.49 -12.41 -22.30
CA LYS A 74 7.55 -13.87 -22.11
C LYS A 74 8.75 -14.42 -22.89
N GLY A 75 9.57 -15.24 -22.25
CA GLY A 75 10.77 -15.83 -22.86
C GLY A 75 12.03 -14.96 -22.82
N LYS A 76 11.95 -13.70 -22.33
CA LYS A 76 13.12 -12.84 -22.14
C LYS A 76 13.34 -12.57 -20.65
N PHE A 77 14.50 -12.99 -20.14
CA PHE A 77 14.90 -12.71 -18.76
C PHE A 77 15.23 -11.22 -18.58
N GLY A 78 14.80 -10.64 -17.46
CA GLY A 78 15.01 -9.23 -17.14
C GLY A 78 13.89 -8.29 -17.61
N TRP A 79 14.21 -6.99 -17.70
CA TRP A 79 13.28 -5.93 -18.11
C TRP A 79 13.48 -5.53 -19.56
N VAL A 80 12.39 -5.11 -20.21
CA VAL A 80 12.41 -4.51 -21.55
C VAL A 80 11.93 -3.06 -21.41
N LYS A 81 12.79 -2.11 -21.75
CA LYS A 81 12.42 -0.68 -21.75
C LYS A 81 11.83 -0.33 -23.11
N ARG A 82 10.57 0.06 -23.13
CA ARG A 82 9.96 0.67 -24.31
C ARG A 82 10.29 2.16 -24.27
N GLU A 83 10.60 2.75 -25.42
CA GLU A 83 10.65 4.21 -25.53
C GLU A 83 9.29 4.75 -25.10
N GLY A 84 9.27 5.44 -23.95
CA GLY A 84 8.05 6.04 -23.46
C GLY A 84 7.58 7.09 -24.45
N THR A 85 6.28 7.12 -24.76
CA THR A 85 5.65 8.28 -25.41
C THR A 85 6.19 9.54 -24.74
N LYS A 86 6.94 10.37 -25.50
CA LYS A 86 7.53 11.64 -25.02
C LYS A 86 6.50 12.30 -24.11
N ARG A 87 6.86 12.56 -22.85
CA ARG A 87 6.00 13.35 -21.95
C ARG A 87 5.69 14.63 -22.70
N LYS A 88 4.48 14.78 -23.25
CA LYS A 88 4.05 16.06 -23.84
C LYS A 88 4.24 17.07 -22.74
N GLY A 89 5.23 17.95 -22.90
CA GLY A 89 5.51 19.01 -21.94
C GLY A 89 4.19 19.69 -21.61
N ARG A 90 3.92 19.92 -20.32
CA ARG A 90 2.76 20.71 -19.91
C ARG A 90 2.91 22.05 -20.64
N LYS A 91 2.13 22.28 -21.72
CA LYS A 91 2.04 23.61 -22.34
C LYS A 91 1.60 24.53 -21.20
N GLY A 92 2.50 25.40 -20.75
CA GLY A 92 2.18 26.41 -19.76
C GLY A 92 0.96 27.17 -20.26
N LYS A 93 -0.07 27.33 -19.42
CA LYS A 93 -1.17 28.24 -19.72
C LYS A 93 -0.54 29.63 -19.81
N GLY A 94 -0.34 30.11 -21.04
CA GLY A 94 0.15 31.47 -21.28
C GLY A 94 -0.79 32.46 -20.59
N THR A 95 -0.25 33.24 -19.67
CA THR A 95 -0.97 34.33 -19.03
C THR A 95 -1.26 35.38 -20.10
N ARG A 96 -2.53 35.51 -20.52
CA ARG A 96 -2.96 36.64 -21.34
C ARG A 96 -2.90 37.89 -20.46
N ARG A 97 -1.84 38.69 -20.58
CA ARG A 97 -1.82 40.06 -20.08
C ARG A 97 -2.90 40.86 -20.83
N ARG A 98 -3.96 41.27 -20.14
CA ARG A 98 -4.87 42.33 -20.64
C ARG A 98 -4.04 43.60 -20.78
N LYS A 99 -3.94 44.15 -21.99
CA LYS A 99 -3.50 45.54 -22.18
C LYS A 99 -4.55 46.45 -21.54
N MET A 100 -4.08 47.41 -20.74
CA MET A 100 -4.85 48.57 -20.27
C MET A 100 -5.32 49.40 -21.45
#